data_AF-A0A9Q0QGF9-F1
#
_entry.id   AF-A0A9Q0QGF9-F1
#
_cell.length_a   1.000
_cell.length_b   1.000
_cell.length_c   1.000
_cell.angle_alpha   90.00
_cell.angle_beta   90.00
_cell.angle_gamma   90.00
#
_symmetry.space_group_name_H-M   'P 1'
#
loop_
_entity.id
_entity.type
_entity.pdbx_description
1 polymer ?
#
loop_
_entity_poly.entity_id
_entity_poly.type
_entity_poly.pdbx_seq_one_letter_code
_entity_poly.pdbx_strand_id
1 'polypeptide(L)'
;MEIEEGQAQVIQHFVNKASTLETTSSLANLIAEATSHPSLFAFSEILSLPNLLQLHGTEDSAYIDLLRLFAYGTLRDYKGNSALLPKLLPDQILKLKQLTVLTLSETNKVLSYNKLQEELEVSNVRELEDFLINFCMYTGIVKGKLNQVGRCFEV
;
A
#
# COMPACT_ATOMS: atom_id res chain seq x y z
N MET A 1 -3.21 18.44 6.43
CA MET A 1 -4.01 18.35 5.18
C MET A 1 -5.19 17.41 5.45
N GLU A 2 -6.41 17.63 4.95
CA GLU A 2 -7.60 16.83 5.32
C GLU A 2 -7.40 15.29 5.19
N ILE A 3 -6.56 14.87 4.25
CA ILE A 3 -6.20 13.46 4.03
C ILE A 3 -5.30 12.90 5.14
N GLU A 4 -4.35 13.70 5.65
CA GLU A 4 -3.46 13.31 6.75
C GLU A 4 -4.26 13.16 8.05
N GLU A 5 -5.22 14.05 8.30
CA GLU A 5 -6.11 13.97 9.47
C GLU A 5 -7.07 12.78 9.39
N GLY A 6 -7.66 12.52 8.21
CA GLY A 6 -8.49 11.33 7.99
C GLY A 6 -7.72 10.03 8.15
N GLN A 7 -6.48 9.98 7.68
CA GLN A 7 -5.63 8.81 7.81
C GLN A 7 -5.21 8.55 9.26
N ALA A 8 -4.86 9.58 10.04
CA ALA A 8 -4.52 9.43 11.45
C ALA A 8 -5.67 8.80 12.27
N GLN A 9 -6.92 9.18 11.99
CA GLN A 9 -8.09 8.58 12.64
C GLN A 9 -8.23 7.09 12.30
N VAL A 10 -8.00 6.72 11.04
CA VAL A 10 -8.04 5.33 10.59
C VAL A 10 -6.93 4.50 11.23
N ILE A 11 -5.71 5.03 11.30
CA ILE A 11 -4.58 4.38 11.99
C ILE A 11 -4.96 4.15 13.45
N GLN A 12 -5.43 5.19 14.16
CA GLN A 12 -5.81 5.07 15.57
C GLN A 12 -6.92 4.03 15.78
N HIS A 13 -7.90 3.96 14.88
CA HIS A 13 -8.93 2.93 14.90
C HIS A 13 -8.32 1.52 14.81
N PHE A 14 -7.40 1.27 13.86
CA PHE A 14 -6.75 -0.04 13.74
C PHE A 14 -5.83 -0.36 14.92
N VAL A 15 -5.12 0.62 15.46
CA VAL A 15 -4.29 0.48 16.67
C VAL A 15 -5.15 0.10 17.87
N ASN A 16 -6.27 0.79 18.09
CA ASN A 16 -7.21 0.49 19.16
C ASN A 16 -7.89 -0.87 18.97
N LYS A 17 -8.20 -1.25 17.74
CA LYS A 17 -8.76 -2.57 17.45
C LYS A 17 -7.72 -3.66 17.73
N ALA A 18 -6.48 -3.49 17.32
CA ALA A 18 -5.42 -4.46 17.57
C ALA A 18 -5.11 -4.66 19.06
N SER A 19 -5.26 -3.62 19.89
CA SER A 19 -5.01 -3.72 21.33
C SER A 19 -6.06 -4.53 22.09
N THR A 20 -7.27 -4.71 21.54
CA THR A 20 -8.34 -5.51 22.15
C THR A 20 -8.42 -6.94 21.63
N LEU A 21 -7.63 -7.27 20.60
CA LEU A 21 -7.60 -8.62 20.02
C LEU A 21 -6.56 -9.49 20.71
N GLU A 22 -6.98 -10.69 21.12
CA GLU A 22 -6.14 -11.66 21.84
C GLU A 22 -5.82 -12.91 21.00
N THR A 23 -6.50 -13.13 19.88
CA THR A 23 -6.30 -14.31 19.03
C THR A 23 -5.49 -13.98 17.77
N THR A 24 -4.64 -14.92 17.36
CA THR A 24 -3.79 -14.77 16.17
C THR A 24 -4.62 -14.60 14.90
N SER A 25 -5.68 -15.39 14.73
CA SER A 25 -6.54 -15.29 13.54
C SER A 25 -7.27 -13.95 13.46
N SER A 26 -7.64 -13.34 14.59
CA SER A 26 -8.24 -12.01 14.58
C SER A 26 -7.23 -10.91 14.22
N LEU A 27 -5.97 -11.04 14.66
CA LEU A 27 -4.89 -10.13 14.25
C LEU A 27 -4.56 -10.28 12.75
N ALA A 28 -4.55 -11.50 12.22
CA ALA A 28 -4.38 -11.75 10.79
C ALA A 28 -5.52 -11.10 9.96
N ASN A 29 -6.77 -11.25 10.42
CA ASN A 29 -7.92 -10.57 9.81
C ASN A 29 -7.81 -9.05 9.89
N LEU A 30 -7.31 -8.49 11.00
CA LEU A 30 -7.05 -7.07 11.13
C LEU A 30 -6.03 -6.57 10.10
N ILE A 31 -4.97 -7.33 9.85
CA ILE A 31 -3.98 -7.01 8.81
C ILE A 31 -4.62 -7.04 7.41
N ALA A 32 -5.43 -8.05 7.13
CA ALA A 32 -6.15 -8.15 5.85
C ALA A 32 -7.11 -6.96 5.63
N GLU A 33 -7.85 -6.56 6.67
CA GLU A 33 -8.71 -5.38 6.65
C GLU A 33 -7.90 -4.09 6.45
N ALA A 34 -6.83 -3.88 7.22
CA ALA A 34 -5.99 -2.68 7.13
C ALA A 34 -5.36 -2.53 5.73
N THR A 35 -4.78 -3.61 5.21
CA THR A 35 -4.17 -3.62 3.85
C THR A 35 -5.20 -3.45 2.73
N SER A 36 -6.49 -3.65 2.99
CA SER A 36 -7.57 -3.41 2.02
C SER A 36 -8.28 -2.05 2.20
N HIS A 37 -8.07 -1.36 3.34
CA HIS A 37 -8.85 -0.16 3.69
C HIS A 37 -8.55 1.07 2.80
N PRO A 38 -9.51 1.66 2.07
CA PRO A 38 -9.24 2.63 1.01
C PRO A 38 -8.51 3.91 1.45
N SER A 39 -8.65 4.31 2.71
CA SER A 39 -8.05 5.54 3.26
C SER A 39 -6.78 5.32 4.09
N LEU A 40 -6.20 4.12 4.07
CA LEU A 40 -5.01 3.78 4.87
C LEU A 40 -3.80 3.48 3.96
N PHE A 41 -2.75 4.30 4.10
CA PHE A 41 -1.51 4.19 3.30
C PHE A 41 -0.24 4.09 4.15
N ALA A 42 -0.29 4.44 5.44
CA ALA A 42 0.80 4.28 6.39
C ALA A 42 0.55 3.09 7.32
N PHE A 43 1.50 2.16 7.36
CA PHE A 43 1.37 0.89 8.08
C PHE A 43 2.39 0.72 9.20
N SER A 44 3.40 1.60 9.29
CA SER A 44 4.51 1.47 10.24
C SER A 44 4.05 1.47 11.70
N GLU A 45 3.04 2.27 12.05
CA GLU A 45 2.48 2.31 13.41
C GLU A 45 1.78 1.01 13.77
N ILE A 46 0.97 0.46 12.86
CA ILE A 46 0.27 -0.82 13.04
C ILE A 46 1.29 -1.95 13.14
N LEU A 47 2.33 -1.93 12.29
CA LEU A 47 3.40 -2.93 12.29
C LEU A 47 4.23 -2.91 13.59
N SER A 48 4.35 -1.76 14.23
CA SER A 48 5.13 -1.58 15.47
C SER A 48 4.38 -2.05 16.72
N LEU A 49 3.13 -2.51 16.59
CA LEU A 49 2.34 -2.96 17.72
C LEU A 49 2.88 -4.27 18.31
N PRO A 50 3.09 -4.33 19.64
CA PRO A 50 3.62 -5.54 20.29
C PRO A 50 2.67 -6.73 20.15
N ASN A 51 1.36 -6.48 20.01
CA ASN A 51 0.34 -7.51 19.81
C ASN A 51 0.63 -8.36 18.55
N LEU A 52 1.21 -7.77 17.51
CA LEU A 52 1.53 -8.50 16.27
C LEU A 52 2.70 -9.47 16.45
N LEU A 53 3.53 -9.32 17.49
CA LEU A 53 4.58 -10.29 17.80
C LEU A 53 4.02 -11.68 18.12
N GLN A 54 2.75 -11.77 18.53
CA GLN A 54 2.08 -13.05 18.78
C GLN A 54 1.86 -13.87 17.50
N LEU A 55 1.91 -13.25 16.32
CA LEU A 55 1.84 -13.95 15.04
C LEU A 55 3.17 -14.60 14.64
N HIS A 56 4.28 -14.29 15.33
CA HIS A 56 5.56 -14.93 15.03
C HIS A 56 5.55 -16.41 15.44
N GLY A 57 5.95 -17.30 14.53
CA GLY A 57 5.99 -18.74 14.76
C GLY A 57 4.63 -19.44 14.63
N THR A 58 3.58 -18.73 14.21
CA THR A 58 2.25 -19.31 13.95
C THR A 58 2.02 -19.50 12.45
N GLU A 59 0.92 -20.16 12.09
CA GLU A 59 0.47 -20.29 10.70
C GLU A 59 0.18 -18.93 10.03
N ASP A 60 -0.17 -17.92 10.82
CA ASP A 60 -0.47 -16.56 10.36
C ASP A 60 0.79 -15.66 10.27
N SER A 61 1.98 -16.20 10.53
CA SER A 61 3.24 -15.42 10.51
C SER A 61 3.49 -14.67 9.19
N ALA A 62 3.03 -15.24 8.07
CA ALA A 62 3.12 -14.61 6.74
C ALA A 62 2.36 -13.28 6.64
N TYR A 63 1.37 -13.02 7.51
CA TYR A 63 0.67 -11.74 7.55
C TYR A 63 1.54 -10.62 8.14
N ILE A 64 2.50 -10.91 9.01
CA ILE A 64 3.48 -9.90 9.45
C ILE A 64 4.34 -9.47 8.26
N ASP A 65 4.82 -10.43 7.46
CA ASP A 65 5.64 -10.13 6.29
C ASP A 65 4.84 -9.42 5.19
N LEU A 66 3.56 -9.75 5.06
CA LEU A 66 2.62 -8.98 4.26
C LEU A 66 2.51 -7.53 4.75
N LEU A 67 2.33 -7.30 6.05
CA LEU A 67 2.25 -5.95 6.59
C LEU A 67 3.56 -5.17 6.41
N ARG A 68 4.72 -5.84 6.53
CA ARG A 68 6.05 -5.26 6.23
C ARG A 68 6.16 -4.84 4.78
N LEU A 69 5.71 -5.69 3.86
CA LEU A 69 5.65 -5.37 2.43
C LEU A 69 4.80 -4.11 2.19
N PHE A 70 3.65 -3.97 2.85
CA PHE A 70 2.81 -2.77 2.71
C PHE A 70 3.40 -1.53 3.39
N ALA A 71 4.21 -1.69 4.44
CA ALA A 71 4.86 -0.58 5.11
C ALA A 71 6.06 -0.03 4.33
N TYR A 72 6.82 -0.89 3.65
CA TYR A 72 8.15 -0.52 3.12
C TYR A 72 8.47 -1.03 1.72
N GLY A 73 7.67 -1.93 1.17
CA GLY A 73 7.94 -2.59 -0.11
C GLY A 73 7.09 -2.06 -1.26
N THR A 74 7.24 -2.72 -2.41
CA THR A 74 6.61 -2.37 -3.69
C THR A 74 5.91 -3.57 -4.31
N LEU A 75 5.17 -3.36 -5.41
CA LEU A 75 4.57 -4.44 -6.17
C LEU A 75 5.61 -5.48 -6.64
N ARG A 76 6.82 -5.02 -6.99
CA ARG A 76 7.92 -5.89 -7.40
C ARG A 76 8.40 -6.80 -6.26
N ASP A 77 8.47 -6.28 -5.04
CA ASP A 77 8.87 -7.05 -3.86
C ASP A 77 7.85 -8.14 -3.52
N TYR A 78 6.56 -7.85 -3.70
CA TYR A 78 5.51 -8.88 -3.56
C TYR A 78 5.72 -10.00 -4.56
N LYS A 79 6.00 -9.68 -5.82
CA LYS A 79 6.20 -10.70 -6.85
C LYS A 79 7.41 -11.58 -6.60
N GLY A 80 8.53 -10.99 -6.20
CA GLY A 80 9.73 -11.72 -5.81
C GLY A 80 9.49 -12.70 -4.66
N ASN A 81 8.55 -12.39 -3.76
CA ASN A 81 8.26 -13.17 -2.56
C ASN A 81 6.88 -13.85 -2.57
N SER A 82 6.21 -13.91 -3.72
CA SER A 82 4.81 -14.37 -3.83
C SER A 82 4.58 -15.83 -3.41
N ALA A 83 5.64 -16.63 -3.36
CA ALA A 83 5.60 -18.01 -2.85
C ALA A 83 5.53 -18.08 -1.30
N LEU A 84 5.99 -17.04 -0.61
CA LEU A 84 6.06 -16.96 0.85
C LEU A 84 4.96 -16.08 1.45
N LEU A 85 4.34 -15.23 0.63
CA LEU A 85 3.31 -14.28 1.06
C LEU A 85 1.89 -14.81 0.76
N PRO A 86 0.88 -14.39 1.56
CA PRO A 86 -0.51 -14.69 1.25
C PRO A 86 -0.92 -14.11 -0.11
N LYS A 87 -1.87 -14.76 -0.78
CA LYS A 87 -2.44 -14.23 -2.03
C LYS A 87 -3.20 -12.94 -1.75
N LEU A 88 -2.83 -11.87 -2.46
CA LEU A 88 -3.48 -10.57 -2.31
C LEU A 88 -4.87 -10.56 -2.95
N LEU A 89 -5.79 -9.89 -2.26
CA LEU A 89 -7.09 -9.49 -2.78
C LEU A 89 -6.95 -8.37 -3.82
N PRO A 90 -7.94 -8.15 -4.70
CA PRO A 90 -7.91 -7.07 -5.68
C PRO A 90 -7.65 -5.68 -5.05
N ASP A 91 -8.27 -5.39 -3.92
CA ASP A 91 -8.10 -4.12 -3.20
C ASP A 91 -6.69 -3.96 -2.61
N GLN A 92 -6.09 -5.06 -2.16
CA GLN A 92 -4.71 -5.08 -1.68
C GLN A 92 -3.70 -4.87 -2.82
N ILE A 93 -3.95 -5.47 -4.00
CA ILE A 93 -3.12 -5.26 -5.19
C ILE A 93 -3.20 -3.79 -5.63
N LEU A 94 -4.41 -3.23 -5.68
CA LEU A 94 -4.63 -1.82 -5.99
C LEU A 94 -3.84 -0.93 -5.03
N LYS A 95 -3.92 -1.22 -3.73
CA LYS A 95 -3.19 -0.47 -2.72
C LYS A 95 -1.68 -0.59 -2.86
N LEU A 96 -1.16 -1.78 -3.12
CA LEU A 96 0.28 -1.97 -3.29
C LEU A 96 0.80 -1.22 -4.53
N LYS A 97 -0.01 -1.12 -5.60
CA LYS A 97 0.29 -0.24 -6.73
C LYS A 97 0.31 1.24 -6.33
N GLN A 98 -0.67 1.70 -5.54
CA GLN A 98 -0.72 3.09 -5.03
C GLN A 98 0.53 3.42 -4.18
N LEU A 99 0.91 2.53 -3.26
CA LEU A 99 2.11 2.66 -2.43
C LEU A 99 3.39 2.67 -3.28
N THR A 100 3.45 1.85 -4.33
CA THR A 100 4.58 1.86 -5.26
C THR A 100 4.73 3.23 -5.94
N VAL A 101 3.63 3.87 -6.34
CA VAL A 101 3.68 5.24 -6.89
C VAL A 101 4.17 6.25 -5.84
N LEU A 102 3.72 6.15 -4.60
CA LEU A 102 4.18 7.00 -3.50
C LEU A 102 5.70 6.90 -3.32
N THR A 103 6.23 5.69 -3.17
CA THR A 103 7.67 5.43 -3.03
C THR A 103 8.50 6.00 -4.19
N LEU A 104 8.00 5.84 -5.42
CA LEU A 104 8.66 6.40 -6.61
C LEU A 104 8.66 7.94 -6.58
N SER A 105 7.55 8.54 -6.16
CA SER A 105 7.34 9.99 -6.10
C SER A 105 8.17 10.68 -5.02
N GLU A 106 8.45 9.97 -3.92
CA GLU A 106 9.38 10.44 -2.89
C GLU A 106 10.81 10.52 -3.43
N THR A 107 11.20 9.55 -4.28
CA THR A 107 12.56 9.46 -4.81
C THR A 107 12.80 10.40 -5.99
N ASN A 108 11.81 10.59 -6.88
CA ASN A 108 11.96 11.40 -8.09
C ASN A 108 10.74 12.31 -8.31
N LYS A 109 10.98 13.59 -8.59
CA LYS A 109 9.93 14.58 -8.91
C LYS A 109 9.36 14.43 -10.32
N VAL A 110 10.08 13.75 -11.21
CA VAL A 110 9.62 13.47 -12.57
C VAL A 110 9.70 11.97 -12.81
N LEU A 111 8.55 11.35 -12.96
CA LEU A 111 8.40 9.90 -13.16
C LEU A 111 8.07 9.61 -14.62
N SER A 112 8.99 8.96 -15.34
CA SER A 112 8.72 8.54 -16.71
C SER A 112 7.60 7.49 -16.76
N TYR A 113 6.73 7.56 -17.76
CA TYR A 113 5.66 6.59 -17.96
C TYR A 113 6.20 5.17 -18.13
N ASN A 114 7.34 4.98 -18.82
CA ASN A 114 7.92 3.66 -18.99
C ASN A 114 8.26 3.00 -17.64
N LYS A 115 8.89 3.75 -16.72
CA LYS A 115 9.18 3.27 -15.36
C LYS A 115 7.90 2.96 -14.59
N LEU A 116 6.89 3.83 -14.66
CA LEU A 116 5.60 3.60 -13.99
C LEU A 116 4.87 2.37 -14.55
N GLN A 117 4.86 2.18 -15.86
CA GLN A 117 4.25 1.01 -16.49
C GLN A 117 4.95 -0.29 -16.07
N GLU A 118 6.28 -0.28 -15.96
CA GLU A 118 7.05 -1.44 -15.50
C GLU A 118 6.79 -1.76 -14.03
N GLU A 119 6.83 -0.75 -13.15
CA GLU A 119 6.68 -0.95 -11.70
C GLU A 119 5.24 -1.26 -11.29
N LEU A 120 4.23 -0.77 -12.03
CA LEU A 120 2.82 -1.01 -11.77
C LEU A 120 2.22 -2.14 -12.62
N GLU A 121 3.01 -2.68 -13.55
CA GLU A 121 2.60 -3.68 -14.54
C GLU A 121 1.34 -3.29 -15.31
N VAL A 122 1.42 -2.12 -15.92
CA VAL A 122 0.33 -1.52 -16.67
C VAL A 122 0.65 -1.56 -18.15
N SER A 123 -0.25 -2.13 -18.93
CA SER A 123 0.07 -2.54 -20.31
C SER A 123 0.15 -1.36 -21.27
N ASN A 124 -0.57 -0.28 -21.00
CA ASN A 124 -0.66 0.86 -21.90
C ASN A 124 -0.78 2.20 -21.15
N VAL A 125 -0.46 3.29 -21.84
CA VAL A 125 -0.44 4.64 -21.27
C VAL A 125 -1.81 5.07 -20.76
N ARG A 126 -2.90 4.71 -21.45
CA ARG A 126 -4.25 5.10 -21.03
C ARG A 126 -4.62 4.48 -19.68
N GLU A 127 -4.36 3.19 -19.52
CA GLU A 127 -4.55 2.49 -18.24
C GLU A 127 -3.71 3.11 -17.13
N LEU A 128 -2.47 3.54 -17.44
CA LEU A 128 -1.62 4.22 -16.46
C LEU A 128 -2.20 5.58 -16.05
N GLU A 129 -2.64 6.39 -17.01
CA GLU A 129 -3.23 7.70 -16.72
C GLU A 129 -4.54 7.56 -15.94
N ASP A 130 -5.42 6.64 -16.36
CA ASP A 130 -6.65 6.33 -15.64
C ASP A 130 -6.34 5.86 -14.20
N PHE A 131 -5.27 5.07 -14.01
CA PHE A 131 -4.85 4.64 -12.69
C PHE A 131 -4.36 5.81 -11.82
N LEU A 132 -3.48 6.65 -12.36
CA LEU A 132 -2.92 7.80 -11.64
C LEU A 132 -4.02 8.79 -11.26
N ILE A 133 -4.93 9.10 -12.19
CA ILE A 133 -6.02 10.07 -11.95
C ILE A 133 -6.99 9.53 -10.90
N ASN A 134 -7.54 8.33 -11.12
CA ASN A 134 -8.65 7.83 -10.30
C ASN A 134 -8.22 7.27 -8.95
N PHE A 135 -7.04 6.64 -8.88
CA PHE A 135 -6.60 5.94 -7.67
C PHE A 135 -5.50 6.67 -6.92
N CYS A 136 -4.78 7.61 -7.52
CA CYS A 136 -3.67 8.30 -6.86
C CYS A 136 -3.93 9.80 -6.64
N MET A 137 -4.37 10.53 -7.67
CA MET A 137 -4.62 11.97 -7.57
C MET A 137 -5.95 12.27 -6.91
N TYR A 138 -7.01 11.54 -7.26
CA TYR A 138 -8.34 11.73 -6.69
C TYR A 138 -8.40 11.38 -5.20
N THR A 139 -7.70 10.31 -4.80
CA THR A 139 -7.50 9.95 -3.38
C THR A 139 -6.57 10.93 -2.66
N GLY A 140 -5.85 11.77 -3.43
CA GLY A 140 -4.96 12.83 -2.97
C GLY A 140 -3.68 12.34 -2.31
N ILE A 141 -3.30 11.07 -2.53
CA ILE A 141 -2.01 10.53 -2.07
C ILE A 141 -0.83 11.14 -2.84
N VAL A 142 -1.03 11.46 -4.12
CA VAL A 142 -0.05 12.20 -4.94
C VAL A 142 -0.71 13.42 -5.54
N LYS A 143 0.08 14.48 -5.69
CA LYS A 143 -0.33 15.70 -6.38
C LYS A 143 0.69 15.96 -7.46
N GLY A 144 0.25 16.32 -8.66
CA GLY A 144 1.16 16.51 -9.77
C GLY A 144 0.44 16.76 -11.08
N LYS A 145 1.19 16.73 -12.18
CA LYS A 145 0.69 16.96 -13.54
C LYS A 145 1.15 15.85 -14.48
N LEU A 146 0.21 15.35 -15.27
CA LEU A 146 0.50 14.41 -16.36
C LEU A 146 0.95 15.18 -17.59
N ASN A 147 2.12 14.83 -18.12
CA ASN A 147 2.67 15.39 -19.35
C ASN A 147 2.68 14.30 -20.43
N GLN A 148 1.59 14.26 -21.21
CA GLN A 148 1.41 13.29 -22.29
C GLN A 148 2.50 13.37 -23.36
N VAL A 149 2.95 14.58 -23.73
CA VAL A 149 3.98 14.79 -24.75
C VAL A 149 5.34 14.33 -24.25
N GLY A 150 5.69 14.71 -23.02
CA GLY A 150 6.93 14.29 -22.34
C GLY A 150 6.93 12.85 -21.85
N ARG A 151 5.75 12.18 -21.86
CA ARG A 151 5.52 10.84 -21.30
C ARG A 151 6.03 10.72 -19.87
N CYS A 152 5.69 11.70 -19.04
CA CYS A 152 6.08 11.72 -17.63
C CYS A 152 4.97 12.27 -16.73
N PHE A 153 5.04 11.89 -15.46
CA PHE A 153 4.23 12.41 -14.38
C PHE A 153 5.14 13.27 -13.48
N GLU A 154 4.79 14.54 -13.33
CA GLU A 154 5.54 15.51 -12.54
C GLU A 154 4.84 15.69 -11.18
N VAL A 155 5.50 15.33 -10.08
CA VAL A 155 4.96 15.28 -8.71
C VAL A 155 5.45 16.45 -7.86
#